data_AF-A0A4U7DG33-F1
#
_entry.id   AF-A0A4U7DG33-F1
#
_cell.length_a   1.000
_cell.length_b   1.000
_cell.length_c   1.000
_cell.angle_alpha   90.00
_cell.angle_beta   90.00
_cell.angle_gamma   90.00
#
_symmetry.space_group_name_H-M   'P 1'
#
loop_
_entity.id
_entity.type
_entity.pdbx_description
1 polymer ?
#
loop_
_entity_poly.entity_id
_entity_poly.type
_entity_poly.pdbx_seq_one_letter_code
_entity_poly.pdbx_strand_id
1 'polypeptide(L)'
;MSQKYLSRRTVLRRGAILSTVIGLGAVTMTGQAAAMNKAELIEAMASESGLSKADAKRTLDAFTHATTRALAKGDSAVLVGFGSFSISKRSARTGRNPSSRNGPEDDSPVTFDPCPEFAAALDLNPGKGDEASATCRLADVVIDAEYIAGTAGRSDERISEDDAKRALEAFINVTTKALKKGDRLSVGGSEDENEGFGTFSISKRSARTGRNPQTGKEIQIAAKNVVKFKTGAELSKAVN
;
A
#
# COMPACT_ATOMS: atom_id res chain seq x y z
N MET A 1 61.22 63.42 3.49
CA MET A 1 60.60 64.46 2.63
C MET A 1 59.99 63.74 1.44
N SER A 2 58.80 63.95 0.90
CA SER A 2 57.59 64.70 1.25
C SER A 2 56.56 64.35 0.17
N GLN A 3 55.32 63.99 0.59
CA GLN A 3 54.03 64.08 -0.14
C GLN A 3 53.87 63.29 -1.46
N LYS A 4 52.70 62.72 -1.78
CA LYS A 4 51.54 63.36 -2.44
C LYS A 4 50.59 62.20 -2.84
N TYR A 5 49.28 62.12 -2.54
CA TYR A 5 48.12 62.85 -3.08
C TYR A 5 46.85 62.32 -2.36
N LEU A 6 46.05 63.15 -1.68
CA LEU A 6 44.85 63.85 -2.16
C LEU A 6 43.72 62.94 -2.72
N SER A 7 42.69 62.69 -1.90
CA SER A 7 41.35 62.29 -2.34
C SER A 7 40.35 63.41 -2.04
N ARG A 8 39.64 63.87 -3.08
CA ARG A 8 38.68 64.98 -3.05
C ARG A 8 37.26 64.46 -2.81
N ARG A 9 36.57 65.19 -1.94
CA ARG A 9 35.15 65.15 -1.54
C ARG A 9 34.17 65.04 -2.71
N THR A 10 32.99 64.45 -2.45
CA THR A 10 31.60 64.95 -2.72
C THR A 10 30.63 63.82 -2.30
N VAL A 11 29.94 63.85 -1.14
CA VAL A 11 28.76 64.63 -0.71
C VAL A 11 27.43 64.15 -1.33
N LEU A 12 26.58 63.58 -0.45
CA LEU A 12 25.11 63.53 -0.41
C LEU A 12 24.33 62.78 -1.51
N ARG A 13 23.56 61.76 -1.10
CA ARG A 13 22.08 61.83 -0.96
C ARG A 13 21.55 60.47 -0.49
N ARG A 14 20.92 60.48 0.70
CA ARG A 14 20.13 59.36 1.23
C ARG A 14 18.84 59.28 0.41
N GLY A 15 18.70 58.25 -0.41
CA GLY A 15 17.49 57.88 -1.12
C GLY A 15 17.17 56.42 -0.82
N ALA A 16 15.97 56.17 -0.28
CA ALA A 16 15.45 54.85 -0.01
C ALA A 16 15.15 54.10 -1.32
N ILE A 17 15.55 52.83 -1.41
CA ILE A 17 14.93 51.85 -2.28
C ILE A 17 14.70 50.61 -1.42
N LEU A 18 13.43 50.35 -1.13
CA LEU A 18 12.92 49.04 -0.74
C LEU A 18 13.40 48.03 -1.79
N SER A 19 14.39 47.21 -1.45
CA SER A 19 14.72 46.03 -2.25
C SER A 19 13.97 44.85 -1.65
N THR A 20 12.92 44.49 -2.35
CA THR A 20 12.11 43.29 -2.24
C THR A 20 13.01 42.06 -2.24
N VAL A 21 13.32 41.51 -1.06
CA VAL A 21 13.76 40.12 -0.94
C VAL A 21 12.51 39.25 -0.97
N ILE A 22 11.97 39.08 -2.19
CA ILE A 22 11.14 37.92 -2.51
C ILE A 22 12.12 36.77 -2.69
N GLY A 23 12.57 36.22 -1.56
CA GLY A 23 13.26 34.95 -1.50
C GLY A 23 12.22 33.87 -1.81
N LEU A 24 12.21 33.46 -3.07
CA LEU A 24 11.40 32.41 -3.67
C LEU A 24 11.70 31.06 -2.99
N GLY A 25 11.14 30.84 -1.79
CA GLY A 25 11.13 29.55 -1.09
C GLY A 25 9.89 28.72 -1.44
N ALA A 26 9.48 28.72 -2.71
CA ALA A 26 8.49 27.77 -3.20
C ALA A 26 9.20 26.45 -3.48
N VAL A 27 9.51 25.68 -2.43
CA VAL A 27 9.63 24.24 -2.59
C VAL A 27 8.20 23.76 -2.84
N THR A 28 7.88 23.64 -4.12
CA THR A 28 6.80 22.78 -4.56
C THR A 28 7.14 21.40 -4.02
N MET A 29 6.53 21.02 -2.90
CA MET A 29 6.39 19.61 -2.54
C MET A 29 5.54 19.03 -3.66
N THR A 30 6.23 18.52 -4.67
CA THR A 30 5.66 17.65 -5.69
C THR A 30 4.81 16.62 -4.95
N GLY A 31 3.53 16.56 -5.32
CA GLY A 31 2.63 15.50 -4.91
C GLY A 31 3.08 14.17 -5.48
N GLN A 32 4.21 13.65 -4.99
CA GLN A 32 4.38 12.22 -4.82
C GLN A 32 3.23 11.84 -3.87
N ALA A 33 2.28 11.03 -4.34
CA ALA A 33 1.46 10.27 -3.42
C ALA A 33 2.46 9.62 -2.44
N ALA A 34 2.41 9.98 -1.16
CA ALA A 34 3.37 9.48 -0.19
C ALA A 34 3.24 7.96 -0.21
N ALA A 35 4.28 7.27 -0.69
CA ALA A 35 4.29 5.83 -0.71
C ALA A 35 4.75 5.39 0.67
N MET A 36 3.83 4.89 1.49
CA MET A 36 4.16 4.30 2.77
C MET A 36 5.01 3.05 2.52
N ASN A 37 6.25 3.07 3.01
CA ASN A 37 7.16 1.94 2.92
C ASN A 37 6.98 0.99 4.12
N LYS A 38 7.70 -0.15 4.11
CA LYS A 38 7.61 -1.15 5.17
C LYS A 38 8.01 -0.62 6.55
N ALA A 39 9.03 0.24 6.64
CA ALA A 39 9.51 0.76 7.92
C ALA A 39 8.48 1.72 8.55
N GLU A 40 7.91 2.61 7.73
CA GLU A 40 6.83 3.52 8.15
C GLU A 40 5.57 2.75 8.54
N LEU A 41 5.24 1.67 7.83
CA LEU A 41 4.14 0.78 8.20
C LEU A 41 4.38 0.14 9.57
N ILE A 42 5.58 -0.41 9.82
CA ILE A 42 5.92 -1.03 11.11
C ILE A 42 5.82 -0.01 12.25
N GLU A 43 6.31 1.21 12.03
CA GLU A 43 6.22 2.29 13.01
C GLU A 43 4.78 2.70 13.29
N ALA A 44 3.96 2.86 12.25
CA ALA A 44 2.55 3.17 12.39
C ALA A 44 1.78 2.04 13.08
N MET A 45 2.08 0.77 12.76
CA MET A 45 1.51 -0.40 13.43
C MET A 45 1.87 -0.43 14.92
N ALA A 46 3.13 -0.19 15.27
CA ALA A 46 3.58 -0.14 16.66
C ALA A 46 2.90 0.98 17.45
N SER A 47 2.77 2.16 16.84
CA SER A 47 2.10 3.31 17.44
C SER A 47 0.60 3.06 17.67
N GLU A 48 -0.10 2.46 16.70
CA GLU A 48 -1.54 2.18 16.80
C GLU A 48 -1.85 1.03 17.78
N SER A 49 -1.01 -0.02 17.82
CA SER A 49 -1.21 -1.20 18.69
C SER A 49 -0.69 -1.03 20.11
N GLY A 50 0.20 -0.06 20.34
CA GLY A 50 0.93 0.10 21.61
C GLY A 50 2.00 -0.98 21.83
N LEU A 51 2.39 -1.71 20.79
CA LEU A 51 3.39 -2.77 20.83
C LEU A 51 4.78 -2.26 20.45
N SER A 52 5.80 -3.08 20.67
CA SER A 52 7.14 -2.76 20.20
C SER A 52 7.21 -2.80 18.65
N LYS A 53 8.11 -2.01 18.06
CA LYS A 53 8.41 -2.09 16.61
C LYS A 53 8.84 -3.51 16.20
N ALA A 54 9.46 -4.25 17.12
CA ALA A 54 9.87 -5.63 16.87
C ALA A 54 8.65 -6.56 16.74
N ASP A 55 7.63 -6.43 17.60
CA ASP A 55 6.42 -7.26 17.55
C ASP A 55 5.56 -6.92 16.34
N ALA A 56 5.43 -5.64 16.01
CA ALA A 56 4.78 -5.20 14.77
C ALA A 56 5.48 -5.76 13.53
N LYS A 57 6.82 -5.69 13.48
CA LYS A 57 7.63 -6.28 12.41
C LYS A 57 7.45 -7.79 12.31
N ARG A 58 7.52 -8.51 13.44
CA ARG A 58 7.34 -9.96 13.51
C ARG A 58 5.98 -10.38 12.97
N THR A 59 4.91 -9.69 13.39
CA THR A 59 3.56 -9.95 12.91
C THR A 59 3.45 -9.77 11.40
N LEU A 60 3.97 -8.66 10.87
CA LEU A 60 3.97 -8.37 9.44
C LEU A 60 4.78 -9.40 8.64
N ASP A 61 5.96 -9.77 9.12
CA ASP A 61 6.82 -10.77 8.51
C ASP A 61 6.17 -12.17 8.55
N ALA A 62 5.54 -12.55 9.67
CA ALA A 62 4.84 -13.81 9.80
C ALA A 62 3.64 -13.90 8.84
N PHE A 63 2.85 -12.82 8.72
CA PHE A 63 1.75 -12.72 7.76
C PHE A 63 2.24 -12.88 6.30
N THR A 64 3.23 -12.08 5.90
CA THR A 64 3.76 -12.12 4.53
C THR A 64 4.38 -13.47 4.21
N HIS A 65 5.15 -14.04 5.15
CA HIS A 65 5.77 -15.33 4.97
C HIS A 65 4.75 -16.47 4.90
N ALA A 66 3.72 -16.46 5.75
CA ALA A 66 2.63 -17.43 5.71
C ALA A 66 1.89 -17.42 4.38
N THR A 67 1.55 -16.22 3.89
CA THR A 67 0.89 -16.02 2.61
C THR A 67 1.75 -16.51 1.46
N THR A 68 3.04 -16.17 1.44
CA THR A 68 3.99 -16.66 0.41
C THR A 68 4.09 -18.18 0.41
N ARG A 69 4.15 -18.83 1.58
CA ARG A 69 4.22 -20.30 1.67
C ARG A 69 2.96 -20.99 1.16
N ALA A 70 1.78 -20.43 1.46
CA ALA A 70 0.51 -20.97 0.97
C ALA A 70 0.46 -20.87 -0.56
N LEU A 71 0.69 -19.67 -1.09
CA LEU A 71 0.66 -19.43 -2.53
C LEU A 71 1.70 -20.28 -3.27
N ALA A 72 2.93 -20.44 -2.75
CA ALA A 72 3.95 -21.28 -3.36
C ALA A 72 3.54 -22.76 -3.50
N LYS A 73 2.58 -23.24 -2.69
CA LYS A 73 2.01 -24.59 -2.80
C LYS A 73 0.84 -24.67 -3.79
N GLY A 74 0.38 -23.54 -4.31
CA GLY A 74 -0.85 -23.43 -5.08
C GLY A 74 -2.10 -23.22 -4.23
N ASP A 75 -1.94 -23.12 -2.91
CA ASP A 75 -3.03 -22.90 -1.95
C ASP A 75 -3.41 -21.42 -1.90
N SER A 76 -4.66 -21.15 -1.54
CA SER A 76 -5.14 -19.81 -1.21
C SER A 76 -4.84 -19.45 0.25
N ALA A 77 -4.59 -18.17 0.53
CA ALA A 77 -4.40 -17.67 1.88
C ALA A 77 -5.34 -16.50 2.17
N VAL A 78 -5.83 -16.41 3.41
CA VAL A 78 -6.67 -15.28 3.82
C VAL A 78 -6.19 -14.71 5.15
N LEU A 79 -6.05 -13.38 5.18
CA LEU A 79 -5.93 -12.66 6.45
C LEU A 79 -7.33 -12.18 6.83
N VAL A 80 -7.85 -12.72 7.94
CA VAL A 80 -9.20 -12.42 8.43
C VAL A 80 -9.36 -10.92 8.64
N GLY A 81 -10.44 -10.36 8.11
CA GLY A 81 -10.74 -8.92 8.19
C GLY A 81 -10.00 -8.05 7.18
N PHE A 82 -9.03 -8.59 6.42
CA PHE A 82 -8.26 -7.84 5.41
C PHE A 82 -8.59 -8.25 3.98
N GLY A 83 -8.24 -9.46 3.59
CA GLY A 83 -8.43 -9.96 2.22
C GLY A 83 -7.78 -11.30 1.98
N SER A 84 -8.19 -11.95 0.89
CA SER A 84 -7.65 -13.22 0.42
C SER A 84 -6.69 -13.03 -0.74
N PHE A 85 -5.74 -13.96 -0.83
CA PHE A 85 -4.74 -14.06 -1.87
C PHE A 85 -4.86 -15.42 -2.55
N SER A 86 -4.82 -15.44 -3.87
CA SER A 86 -4.88 -16.66 -4.66
C SER A 86 -4.02 -16.55 -5.92
N ILE A 87 -3.56 -17.70 -6.44
CA ILE A 87 -2.86 -17.73 -7.73
C ILE A 87 -3.87 -17.67 -8.87
N SER A 88 -3.67 -16.70 -9.76
CA SER A 88 -4.39 -16.62 -11.02
C SER A 88 -3.71 -17.52 -12.06
N LYS A 89 -4.27 -18.70 -12.31
CA LYS A 89 -3.84 -19.56 -13.43
C LYS A 89 -4.26 -18.90 -14.74
N ARG A 90 -3.35 -18.15 -15.37
CA ARG A 90 -3.58 -17.58 -16.71
C ARG A 90 -3.15 -18.59 -17.76
N SER A 91 -4.04 -18.89 -18.71
CA SER A 91 -3.65 -19.60 -19.93
C SER A 91 -2.70 -18.72 -20.76
N ALA A 92 -1.78 -19.32 -21.52
CA ALA A 92 -0.98 -18.58 -22.48
C ALA A 92 -1.88 -17.74 -23.41
N ARG A 93 -1.56 -16.46 -23.57
CA ARG A 93 -2.24 -15.54 -24.48
C ARG A 93 -1.20 -14.80 -25.30
N THR A 94 -1.50 -14.47 -26.54
CA THR A 94 -0.62 -13.66 -27.37
C THR A 94 -0.54 -12.24 -26.80
N GLY A 95 0.59 -11.91 -26.17
CA GLY A 95 0.87 -10.55 -25.70
C GLY A 95 0.98 -9.57 -26.87
N ARG A 96 0.50 -8.35 -26.69
CA ARG A 96 0.83 -7.23 -27.59
C ARG A 96 1.91 -6.41 -26.92
N ASN A 97 2.91 -5.93 -27.66
CA ASN A 97 3.96 -5.09 -27.08
C ASN A 97 3.33 -3.84 -26.40
N PRO A 98 3.46 -3.67 -25.07
CA PRO A 98 2.77 -2.64 -24.29
C PRO A 98 3.18 -1.21 -24.66
N SER A 99 4.28 -1.01 -25.39
CA SER A 99 4.68 0.31 -25.90
C SER A 99 3.63 0.97 -26.82
N SER A 100 2.64 0.22 -27.31
CA SER A 100 1.55 0.70 -28.18
C SER A 100 0.24 1.02 -27.43
N ARG A 101 0.11 0.71 -26.13
CA ARG A 101 -1.08 0.99 -25.32
C ARG A 101 -0.67 1.50 -23.95
N ASN A 102 -0.88 2.79 -23.69
CA ASN A 102 -0.57 3.44 -22.41
C ASN A 102 -1.44 2.91 -21.25
N GLY A 103 -1.07 1.76 -20.69
CA GLY A 103 -1.57 1.26 -19.42
C GLY A 103 -0.68 0.14 -18.89
N PRO A 104 -0.31 0.12 -17.59
CA PRO A 104 0.50 -0.96 -17.05
C PRO A 104 -0.25 -2.29 -17.14
N GLU A 105 0.34 -3.27 -17.83
CA GLU A 105 -0.14 -4.65 -17.83
C GLU A 105 -0.03 -5.20 -16.40
N ASP A 106 -1.17 -5.59 -15.82
CA ASP A 106 -1.23 -6.26 -14.54
C ASP A 106 -1.00 -7.74 -14.77
N ASP A 107 0.26 -8.13 -14.96
CA ASP A 107 0.70 -9.53 -15.12
C ASP A 107 0.99 -10.23 -13.79
N SER A 108 0.45 -9.68 -12.70
CA SER A 108 0.59 -10.23 -11.35
C SER A 108 0.07 -11.69 -11.30
N PRO A 109 0.88 -12.68 -10.89
CA PRO A 109 0.44 -14.07 -10.75
C PRO A 109 -0.51 -14.24 -9.56
N VAL A 110 -0.52 -13.29 -8.63
CA VAL A 110 -1.36 -13.31 -7.42
C VAL A 110 -2.50 -12.31 -7.57
N THR A 111 -3.71 -12.74 -7.26
CA THR A 111 -4.90 -11.88 -7.11
C THR A 111 -5.13 -11.60 -5.63
N PHE A 112 -5.49 -10.35 -5.32
CA PHE A 112 -5.93 -9.95 -3.98
C PHE A 112 -7.39 -9.53 -4.02
N ASP A 113 -8.21 -10.17 -3.20
CA ASP A 113 -9.62 -9.86 -3.04
C ASP A 113 -9.87 -9.31 -1.63
N PRO A 114 -10.24 -8.02 -1.48
CA PRO A 114 -10.45 -7.43 -0.17
C PRO A 114 -11.69 -8.01 0.50
N CYS A 115 -11.60 -8.27 1.81
CA CYS A 115 -12.77 -8.68 2.59
C CYS A 115 -13.81 -7.57 2.67
N PRO A 116 -15.11 -7.88 2.85
CA PRO A 116 -16.15 -6.86 2.84
C PRO A 116 -15.98 -5.80 3.91
N GLU A 117 -15.49 -6.18 5.10
CA GLU A 117 -15.22 -5.24 6.18
C GLU A 117 -14.16 -4.22 5.78
N PHE A 118 -13.01 -4.69 5.27
CA PHE A 118 -11.97 -3.82 4.73
C PHE A 118 -12.42 -3.01 3.51
N ALA A 119 -13.19 -3.61 2.61
CA ALA A 119 -13.73 -2.95 1.43
C ALA A 119 -14.73 -1.84 1.80
N ALA A 120 -15.63 -2.10 2.75
CA ALA A 120 -16.55 -1.12 3.29
C ALA A 120 -15.80 0.01 4.01
N ALA A 121 -14.76 -0.34 4.79
CA ALA A 121 -13.91 0.64 5.47
C ALA A 121 -13.17 1.57 4.50
N LEU A 122 -13.04 1.20 3.23
CA LEU A 122 -12.43 1.99 2.16
C LEU A 122 -13.45 2.70 1.25
N ASP A 123 -14.74 2.68 1.61
CA ASP A 123 -15.85 3.19 0.80
C ASP A 123 -15.87 2.55 -0.62
N LEU A 124 -15.29 1.35 -0.76
CA LEU A 124 -15.44 0.56 -1.97
C LEU A 124 -16.85 0.03 -1.92
N ASN A 125 -17.75 0.48 -2.79
CA ASN A 125 -19.15 0.03 -2.85
C ASN A 125 -19.16 -1.49 -3.07
N PRO A 126 -19.24 -2.32 -1.99
CA PRO A 126 -19.23 -3.75 -2.13
C PRO A 126 -20.61 -4.10 -2.68
N GLY A 127 -20.74 -5.13 -3.50
CA GLY A 127 -22.09 -5.59 -3.87
C GLY A 127 -22.93 -5.79 -2.60
N LYS A 128 -24.24 -5.50 -2.65
CA LYS A 128 -25.17 -5.84 -1.57
C LYS A 128 -25.07 -7.34 -1.26
N GLY A 129 -24.77 -7.71 -0.01
CA GLY A 129 -25.09 -9.05 0.52
C GLY A 129 -24.06 -9.66 1.48
N ASP A 130 -24.54 -10.63 2.27
CA ASP A 130 -23.76 -11.46 3.21
C ASP A 130 -22.85 -12.49 2.50
N GLU A 131 -23.03 -12.69 1.19
CA GLU A 131 -22.26 -13.63 0.35
C GLU A 131 -20.79 -13.22 0.18
N ALA A 132 -20.51 -11.92 0.13
CA ALA A 132 -19.13 -11.42 -0.01
C ALA A 132 -18.29 -11.67 1.25
N SER A 133 -18.94 -11.86 2.42
CA SER A 133 -18.28 -12.13 3.71
C SER A 133 -17.85 -13.58 3.84
N ALA A 134 -18.61 -14.50 3.21
CA ALA A 134 -18.26 -15.91 3.16
C ALA A 134 -16.97 -16.17 2.35
N THR A 135 -16.77 -15.43 1.26
CA THR A 135 -15.59 -15.61 0.37
C THR A 135 -14.26 -15.34 1.07
N CYS A 136 -14.27 -14.46 2.08
CA CYS A 136 -13.08 -14.15 2.87
C CYS A 136 -12.80 -15.14 4.01
N ARG A 137 -13.60 -16.20 4.16
CA ARG A 137 -13.32 -17.27 5.14
C ARG A 137 -12.98 -18.60 4.46
N LEU A 138 -13.24 -18.70 3.16
CA LEU A 138 -13.00 -19.88 2.35
C LEU A 138 -11.64 -19.78 1.67
N ALA A 139 -10.57 -19.97 2.44
CA ALA A 139 -9.24 -20.17 1.90
C ALA A 139 -8.59 -21.39 2.55
N ASP A 140 -7.63 -21.99 1.86
CA ASP A 140 -6.93 -23.18 2.32
C ASP A 140 -6.08 -22.90 3.57
N VAL A 141 -5.52 -21.69 3.65
CA VAL A 141 -4.77 -21.19 4.81
C VAL A 141 -5.45 -19.95 5.38
N VAL A 142 -5.93 -20.05 6.62
CA VAL A 142 -6.45 -18.92 7.40
C VAL A 142 -5.32 -18.38 8.27
N ILE A 143 -5.00 -17.11 8.10
CA ILE A 143 -4.01 -16.37 8.88
C ILE A 143 -4.79 -15.51 9.87
N ASP A 144 -4.77 -15.91 11.13
CA ASP A 144 -5.35 -15.20 12.27
C ASP A 144 -4.30 -15.03 13.38
N ALA A 145 -4.71 -14.48 14.52
CA ALA A 145 -3.81 -14.24 15.65
C ALA A 145 -3.22 -15.55 16.21
N GLU A 146 -4.01 -16.62 16.26
CA GLU A 146 -3.59 -17.95 16.70
C GLU A 146 -2.50 -18.50 15.76
N TYR A 147 -2.72 -18.42 14.45
CA TYR A 147 -1.74 -18.86 13.46
C TYR A 147 -0.41 -18.10 13.63
N ILE A 148 -0.46 -16.78 13.79
CA ILE A 148 0.74 -15.94 13.96
C ILE A 148 1.47 -16.28 15.27
N ALA A 149 0.75 -16.37 16.38
CA ALA A 149 1.30 -16.75 17.68
C ALA A 149 1.88 -18.18 17.68
N GLY A 150 1.28 -19.08 16.90
CA GLY A 150 1.70 -20.46 16.70
C GLY A 150 2.91 -20.63 15.77
N THR A 151 3.30 -19.60 15.00
CA THR A 151 4.50 -19.71 14.17
C THR A 151 5.75 -19.88 15.03
N ALA A 152 6.55 -20.90 14.72
CA ALA A 152 7.70 -21.31 15.54
C ALA A 152 8.83 -20.25 15.51
N GLY A 153 8.76 -19.27 16.41
CA GLY A 153 9.89 -18.48 16.87
C GLY A 153 10.65 -19.20 18.01
N ARG A 154 11.86 -18.73 18.33
CA ARG A 154 12.50 -19.09 19.60
C ARG A 154 11.54 -18.70 20.74
N SER A 155 11.48 -19.49 21.82
CA SER A 155 10.44 -19.37 22.86
C SER A 155 10.38 -18.00 23.55
N ASP A 156 11.50 -17.28 23.55
CA ASP A 156 11.72 -15.92 24.04
C ASP A 156 11.26 -14.82 23.06
N GLU A 157 10.95 -15.17 21.83
CA GLU A 157 10.56 -14.26 20.75
C GLU A 157 9.13 -14.48 20.24
N ARG A 158 8.36 -15.34 20.93
CA ARG A 158 6.96 -15.58 20.61
C ARG A 158 6.11 -14.39 21.04
N ILE A 159 5.34 -13.88 20.09
CA ILE A 159 4.28 -12.91 20.34
C ILE A 159 3.10 -13.62 20.99
N SER A 160 2.47 -13.00 21.99
CA SER A 160 1.23 -13.54 22.54
C SER A 160 0.09 -13.45 21.51
N GLU A 161 -0.94 -14.29 21.65
CA GLU A 161 -2.11 -14.23 20.76
C GLU A 161 -2.79 -12.85 20.81
N ASP A 162 -2.91 -12.26 22.00
CA ASP A 162 -3.48 -10.92 22.19
C ASP A 162 -2.64 -9.83 21.51
N ASP A 163 -1.31 -9.93 21.58
CA ASP A 163 -0.41 -9.00 20.89
C ASP A 163 -0.48 -9.18 19.37
N ALA A 164 -0.53 -10.42 18.88
CA ALA A 164 -0.69 -10.71 17.46
C ALA A 164 -2.02 -10.14 16.94
N LYS A 165 -3.11 -10.31 17.69
CA LYS A 165 -4.42 -9.74 17.36
C LYS A 165 -4.35 -8.21 17.26
N ARG A 166 -3.79 -7.54 18.28
CA ARG A 166 -3.62 -6.07 18.28
C ARG A 166 -2.76 -5.59 17.11
N ALA A 167 -1.69 -6.31 16.78
CA ALA A 167 -0.82 -5.98 15.67
C ALA A 167 -1.52 -6.14 14.31
N LEU A 168 -2.32 -7.20 14.12
CA LEU A 168 -3.10 -7.42 12.90
C LEU A 168 -4.21 -6.37 12.73
N GLU A 169 -4.94 -6.05 13.80
CA GLU A 169 -5.93 -4.97 13.79
C GLU A 169 -5.28 -3.61 13.46
N ALA A 170 -4.13 -3.32 14.06
CA ALA A 170 -3.36 -2.12 13.76
C ALA A 170 -2.90 -2.09 12.28
N PHE A 171 -2.45 -3.21 11.73
CA PHE A 171 -2.09 -3.32 10.32
C PHE A 171 -3.27 -2.97 9.40
N ILE A 172 -4.45 -3.54 9.66
CA ILE A 172 -5.67 -3.28 8.87
C ILE A 172 -6.06 -1.79 8.97
N ASN A 173 -6.05 -1.23 10.17
CA ASN A 173 -6.42 0.16 10.42
C ASN A 173 -5.45 1.15 9.76
N VAL A 174 -4.14 0.94 9.93
CA VAL A 174 -3.10 1.79 9.30
C VAL A 174 -3.21 1.72 7.78
N THR A 175 -3.35 0.51 7.22
CA THR A 175 -3.51 0.32 5.78
C THR A 175 -4.76 1.01 5.25
N THR A 176 -5.88 0.90 5.98
CA THR A 176 -7.13 1.59 5.63
C THR A 176 -6.95 3.11 5.59
N LYS A 177 -6.32 3.67 6.65
CA LYS A 177 -6.05 5.11 6.75
C LYS A 177 -5.14 5.59 5.62
N ALA A 178 -4.09 4.84 5.28
CA ALA A 178 -3.17 5.16 4.20
C ALA A 178 -3.88 5.15 2.84
N LEU A 179 -4.57 4.06 2.51
CA LEU A 179 -5.25 3.92 1.22
C LEU A 179 -6.38 4.96 1.05
N LYS A 180 -7.09 5.34 2.11
CA LYS A 180 -8.10 6.43 2.06
C LYS A 180 -7.51 7.78 1.67
N LYS A 181 -6.28 8.07 2.08
CA LYS A 181 -5.57 9.30 1.71
C LYS A 181 -5.12 9.31 0.25
N GLY A 182 -5.21 8.16 -0.43
CA GLY A 182 -4.68 7.96 -1.78
C GLY A 182 -3.21 7.55 -1.79
N ASP A 183 -2.65 7.24 -0.62
CA ASP A 183 -1.27 6.79 -0.47
C ASP A 183 -1.12 5.37 -1.02
N ARG A 184 0.08 5.06 -1.51
CA ARG A 184 0.45 3.69 -1.91
C ARG A 184 1.11 3.02 -0.71
N LEU A 185 0.84 1.74 -0.49
CA LEU A 185 1.47 0.98 0.59
C LEU A 185 2.34 -0.11 0.01
N SER A 186 3.66 -0.02 0.18
CA SER A 186 4.59 -1.07 -0.22
C SER A 186 4.92 -1.97 0.98
N VAL A 187 4.62 -3.25 0.85
CA VAL A 187 4.95 -4.28 1.85
C VAL A 187 6.11 -5.09 1.29
N GLY A 188 7.33 -4.85 1.79
CA GLY A 188 8.55 -5.62 1.46
C GLY A 188 9.70 -4.76 0.90
N GLY A 189 10.93 -5.29 1.05
CA GLY A 189 12.20 -4.65 0.69
C GLY A 189 12.63 -3.51 1.62
N SER A 190 13.90 -3.51 2.04
CA SER A 190 14.56 -2.26 2.42
C SER A 190 14.98 -1.58 1.11
N GLU A 191 14.52 -0.36 0.89
CA GLU A 191 14.98 0.57 -0.16
C GLU A 191 14.30 0.44 -1.55
N ASP A 192 14.01 -0.76 -2.07
CA ASP A 192 13.40 -0.90 -3.41
C ASP A 192 11.93 -1.35 -3.40
N GLU A 193 11.03 -0.51 -3.92
CA GLU A 193 9.57 -0.73 -3.99
C GLU A 193 9.13 -1.92 -4.88
N ASN A 194 10.08 -2.56 -5.60
CA ASN A 194 9.85 -3.78 -6.36
C ASN A 194 10.45 -5.05 -5.72
N GLU A 195 11.21 -4.93 -4.63
CA GLU A 195 11.94 -6.04 -3.98
C GLU A 195 11.22 -6.55 -2.71
N GLY A 196 9.92 -6.83 -2.81
CA GLY A 196 9.10 -7.19 -1.65
C GLY A 196 7.93 -8.13 -1.92
N PHE A 197 7.01 -8.20 -0.95
CA PHE A 197 5.76 -8.96 -1.03
C PHE A 197 4.81 -8.33 -2.07
N GLY A 198 4.64 -7.01 -2.03
CA GLY A 198 3.92 -6.27 -3.07
C GLY A 198 3.42 -4.90 -2.62
N THR A 199 2.74 -4.21 -3.53
CA THR A 199 2.24 -2.84 -3.31
C THR A 199 0.73 -2.78 -3.42
N PHE A 200 0.08 -2.17 -2.43
CA PHE A 200 -1.33 -1.83 -2.46
C PHE A 200 -1.53 -0.38 -2.92
N SER A 201 -2.56 -0.14 -3.73
CA SER A 201 -2.93 1.19 -4.21
C SER A 201 -4.43 1.31 -4.46
N ILE A 202 -4.96 2.53 -4.38
CA ILE A 202 -6.34 2.80 -4.80
C ILE A 202 -6.38 3.17 -6.28
N SER A 203 -7.27 2.49 -7.02
CA SER A 203 -7.60 2.82 -8.39
C SER A 203 -9.04 3.30 -8.48
N LYS A 204 -9.21 4.54 -8.98
CA LYS A 204 -10.54 5.10 -9.27
C LYS A 204 -11.11 4.43 -10.52
N ARG A 205 -12.30 3.87 -10.41
CA ARG A 205 -13.10 3.37 -11.53
C ARG A 205 -14.18 4.41 -11.80
N SER A 206 -14.17 4.98 -13.00
CA SER A 206 -15.18 5.95 -13.41
C SER A 206 -16.56 5.29 -13.52
N ALA A 207 -17.60 6.12 -13.36
CA ALA A 207 -18.96 5.69 -13.61
C ALA A 207 -19.10 5.22 -15.06
N ARG A 208 -19.85 4.14 -15.26
CA ARG A 208 -20.08 3.57 -16.59
C ARG A 208 -21.39 2.81 -16.63
N THR A 209 -21.96 2.70 -17.81
CA THR A 209 -23.13 1.84 -18.04
C THR A 209 -22.66 0.41 -18.26
N GLY A 210 -23.12 -0.51 -17.40
CA GLY A 210 -22.95 -1.94 -17.54
C GLY A 210 -24.24 -2.64 -17.95
N ARG A 211 -24.20 -3.97 -18.03
CA ARG A 211 -25.38 -4.80 -18.24
C ARG A 211 -25.43 -5.89 -17.17
N ASN A 212 -26.62 -6.20 -16.69
CA ASN A 212 -26.83 -7.33 -15.81
C ASN A 212 -26.49 -8.62 -16.57
N PRO A 213 -25.54 -9.46 -16.10
CA PRO A 213 -25.17 -10.69 -16.77
C PRO A 213 -26.35 -11.68 -16.94
N GLN A 214 -27.32 -11.65 -16.02
CA GLN A 214 -28.47 -12.56 -16.03
C GLN A 214 -29.63 -12.06 -16.90
N THR A 215 -29.84 -10.73 -16.97
CA THR A 215 -31.05 -10.16 -17.63
C THR A 215 -30.75 -9.31 -18.85
N GLY A 216 -29.48 -8.96 -19.11
CA GLY A 216 -29.06 -8.11 -20.22
C GLY A 216 -29.46 -6.63 -20.11
N LYS A 217 -30.30 -6.28 -19.12
CA LYS A 217 -30.75 -4.91 -18.86
C LYS A 217 -29.58 -4.01 -18.48
N GLU A 218 -29.63 -2.77 -18.94
CA GLU A 218 -28.62 -1.76 -18.62
C GLU A 218 -28.70 -1.37 -17.15
N ILE A 219 -27.54 -1.24 -16.52
CA ILE A 219 -27.40 -0.81 -15.13
C ILE A 219 -26.33 0.28 -15.09
N GLN A 220 -26.64 1.40 -14.43
CA GLN A 220 -25.64 2.42 -14.16
C GLN A 220 -24.75 1.97 -13.01
N ILE A 221 -23.46 1.84 -13.29
CA ILE A 221 -22.44 1.51 -12.29
C ILE A 221 -21.80 2.83 -11.88
N ALA A 222 -22.06 3.27 -10.65
CA ALA A 222 -21.47 4.46 -10.10
C ALA A 222 -19.93 4.36 -10.07
N ALA A 223 -19.26 5.52 -10.07
CA ALA A 223 -17.83 5.57 -9.86
C ALA A 223 -17.50 4.95 -8.49
N LYS A 224 -16.42 4.19 -8.42
CA LYS A 224 -15.98 3.57 -7.17
C LYS A 224 -14.48 3.44 -7.11
N ASN A 225 -13.95 3.44 -5.90
CA ASN A 225 -12.58 3.03 -5.66
C ASN A 225 -12.49 1.51 -5.68
N VAL A 226 -11.33 1.00 -6.07
CA VAL A 226 -10.97 -0.41 -5.97
C VAL A 226 -9.54 -0.50 -5.48
N VAL A 227 -9.27 -1.38 -4.52
CA VAL A 227 -7.91 -1.70 -4.09
C VAL A 227 -7.26 -2.57 -5.16
N LYS A 228 -6.06 -2.18 -5.58
CA LYS A 228 -5.20 -3.00 -6.43
C LYS A 228 -4.00 -3.43 -5.64
N PHE A 229 -3.70 -4.72 -5.70
CA PHE A 229 -2.44 -5.29 -5.25
C PHE A 229 -1.57 -5.59 -6.46
N LYS A 230 -0.32 -5.12 -6.44
CA LYS A 230 0.72 -5.49 -7.40
C LYS A 230 1.71 -6.41 -6.69
N THR A 231 1.89 -7.63 -7.22
CA THR A 231 2.86 -8.58 -6.66
C THR A 231 4.27 -8.04 -6.78
N GLY A 232 5.05 -8.13 -5.70
CA GLY A 232 6.48 -7.78 -5.72
C GLY A 232 7.35 -8.91 -6.26
N ALA A 233 8.64 -8.63 -6.53
CA ALA A 233 9.53 -9.59 -7.18
C ALA A 233 9.76 -10.87 -6.34
N GLU A 234 9.85 -10.76 -5.01
CA GLU A 234 10.06 -11.91 -4.13
C GLU A 234 8.86 -12.85 -4.17
N LEU A 235 7.64 -12.32 -4.01
CA LEU A 235 6.44 -13.12 -4.05
C LEU A 235 6.22 -13.72 -5.43
N SER A 236 6.47 -12.95 -6.49
CA SER A 236 6.35 -13.42 -7.87
C SER A 236 7.30 -14.59 -8.17
N LYS A 237 8.56 -14.53 -7.71
CA LYS A 237 9.53 -15.65 -7.88
C LYS A 237 9.13 -16.89 -7.08
N ALA A 238 8.47 -16.73 -5.94
CA ALA A 238 8.09 -17.85 -5.08
C ALA A 238 6.88 -18.64 -5.61
N VAL A 239 6.06 -18.04 -6.49
CA VAL A 239 4.79 -18.62 -6.95
C VAL A 239 4.77 -19.02 -8.44
N ASN A 240 5.84 -18.73 -9.18
CA ASN A 240 5.99 -19.03 -10.60
C ASN A 240 6.90 -20.24 -10.84
#